data_AF-A0A645J1F4-F1
#
_entry.id   AF-A0A645J1F4-F1
#
_cell.length_a   1.000
_cell.length_b   1.000
_cell.length_c   1.000
_cell.angle_alpha   90.00
_cell.angle_beta   90.00
_cell.angle_gamma   90.00
#
_symmetry.space_group_name_H-M   'P 1'
#
loop_
_entity.id
_entity.type
_entity.pdbx_description
1 polymer ?
#
loop_
_entity_poly.entity_id
_entity_poly.type
_entity_poly.pdbx_seq_one_letter_code
_entity_poly.pdbx_strand_id
1 'polypeptide(L)'
;MAGDNSLISVRSRAVQNRPFTVVKKMQAEAEANYRNKIKELEDSLAETQRQLNELQQKKEKGQRFILSPEQQAALEEFRKKEADVKVKLKAERKRLRQDIDSLENRLKWFNIAAMPVLVSLSGLCLAFYKRKRTAAK
;
A
#
# COMPACT_ATOMS: atom_id res chain seq x y z
N MET A 1 30.72 -49.14 0.58
CA MET A 1 29.56 -48.55 -0.12
C MET A 1 29.08 -47.29 0.61
N ALA A 2 29.94 -46.27 0.64
CA ALA A 2 29.72 -44.91 0.13
C ALA A 2 28.25 -44.52 -0.18
N GLY A 3 27.60 -43.89 0.79
CA GLY A 3 26.41 -43.06 0.59
C GLY A 3 26.82 -41.61 0.38
N ASP A 4 26.77 -41.17 -0.88
CA ASP A 4 26.24 -39.88 -1.32
C ASP A 4 26.61 -38.58 -0.56
N ASN A 5 27.89 -38.19 -0.63
CA ASN A 5 28.32 -36.85 -0.21
C ASN A 5 27.76 -35.73 -1.13
N SER A 6 27.29 -36.07 -2.34
CA SER A 6 26.64 -35.15 -3.27
C SER A 6 25.25 -34.69 -2.80
N LEU A 7 24.45 -35.57 -2.18
CA LEU A 7 23.09 -35.24 -1.72
C LEU A 7 23.05 -34.30 -0.50
N ILE A 8 24.10 -34.28 0.34
CA ILE A 8 24.19 -33.35 1.47
C ILE A 8 24.35 -31.91 0.99
N SER A 9 25.09 -31.68 -0.10
CA SER A 9 25.28 -30.36 -0.71
C SER A 9 24.00 -29.76 -1.29
N VAL A 10 23.02 -30.60 -1.67
CA VAL A 10 21.74 -30.18 -2.24
C VAL A 10 20.78 -29.68 -1.15
N ARG A 11 20.77 -30.31 0.04
CA ARG A 11 19.95 -29.86 1.18
C ARG A 11 20.52 -28.64 1.90
N SER A 12 21.84 -28.42 1.83
CA SER A 12 22.51 -27.27 2.45
C SER A 12 22.52 -26.00 1.60
N ARG A 13 21.86 -25.97 0.43
CA ARG A 13 21.53 -24.70 -0.21
C ARG A 13 20.45 -24.02 0.63
N ALA A 14 20.87 -23.38 1.73
CA ALA A 14 20.08 -22.42 2.46
C ALA A 14 19.37 -21.56 1.43
N VAL A 15 18.03 -21.53 1.47
CA VAL A 15 17.21 -20.75 0.55
C VAL A 15 17.74 -19.32 0.60
N GLN A 16 18.50 -18.93 -0.43
CA GLN A 16 19.18 -17.65 -0.45
C GLN A 16 18.09 -16.61 -0.65
N ASN A 17 17.60 -16.03 0.44
CA ASN A 17 16.59 -14.99 0.39
C ASN A 17 17.19 -13.80 -0.38
N ARG A 18 16.72 -13.58 -1.61
CA ARG A 18 17.09 -12.44 -2.46
C ARG A 18 15.90 -11.48 -2.51
N PRO A 19 15.65 -10.71 -1.44
CA PRO A 19 14.55 -9.77 -1.43
C PRO A 19 14.79 -8.70 -2.48
N PHE A 20 13.71 -8.23 -3.09
CA PHE A 20 13.74 -7.07 -3.97
C PHE A 20 14.00 -5.79 -3.16
N THR A 21 15.27 -5.50 -2.86
CA THR A 21 15.69 -4.38 -2.00
C THR A 21 15.27 -3.01 -2.56
N VAL A 22 15.28 -2.86 -3.89
CA VAL A 22 14.85 -1.65 -4.59
C VAL A 22 13.34 -1.42 -4.44
N VAL A 23 12.54 -2.47 -4.58
CA VAL A 23 11.08 -2.41 -4.36
C VAL A 23 10.77 -2.08 -2.90
N LYS A 24 11.46 -2.72 -1.96
CA LYS A 24 11.31 -2.42 -0.53
C LYS A 24 11.64 -0.97 -0.18
N LYS A 25 12.66 -0.39 -0.79
CA LYS A 25 12.99 1.03 -0.59
C LYS A 25 11.89 1.95 -1.12
N MET A 26 11.37 1.70 -2.32
CA MET A 26 10.25 2.47 -2.88
C MET A 26 8.97 2.35 -2.04
N GLN A 27 8.68 1.15 -1.52
CA GLN A 27 7.57 0.95 -0.58
C GLN A 27 7.76 1.74 0.71
N ALA A 28 8.96 1.72 1.29
CA ALA A 28 9.27 2.47 2.50
C ALA A 28 9.17 4.00 2.29
N GLU A 29 9.55 4.50 1.12
CA GLU A 29 9.42 5.91 0.76
C GLU A 29 7.96 6.32 0.58
N ALA A 30 7.14 5.50 -0.10
CA ALA A 30 5.70 5.70 -0.18
C ALA A 30 5.07 5.70 1.22
N GLU A 31 5.42 4.73 2.07
CA GLU A 31 4.96 4.67 3.46
C GLU A 31 5.35 5.91 4.27
N ALA A 32 6.57 6.41 4.12
CA ALA A 32 7.04 7.60 4.82
C ALA A 32 6.17 8.84 4.53
N ASN A 33 5.75 9.02 3.27
CA ASN A 33 4.94 10.16 2.84
C ASN A 33 3.55 10.16 3.50
N TYR A 34 2.94 8.98 3.67
CA TYR A 34 1.60 8.86 4.27
C TYR A 34 1.63 8.67 5.78
N ARG A 35 2.75 8.21 6.36
CA ARG A 35 2.87 7.89 7.78
C ARG A 35 2.55 9.08 8.68
N ASN A 36 3.06 10.27 8.34
CA ASN A 36 2.80 11.49 9.12
C ASN A 36 1.31 11.85 9.12
N LYS A 37 0.67 11.78 7.95
CA LYS A 37 -0.75 12.14 7.77
C LYS A 37 -1.70 11.13 8.43
N ILE A 38 -1.38 9.85 8.35
CA ILE A 38 -2.12 8.80 9.05
C ILE A 38 -2.00 9.00 10.55
N LYS A 39 -0.78 9.26 11.05
CA LYS A 39 -0.54 9.49 12.47
C LYS A 39 -1.30 10.71 12.99
N GLU A 40 -1.27 11.82 12.26
CA GLU A 40 -2.03 13.03 12.60
C GLU A 40 -3.55 12.76 12.70
N LEU A 41 -4.11 12.01 11.75
CA LEU A 41 -5.53 11.62 11.78
C LEU A 41 -5.84 10.65 12.92
N GLU A 42 -4.93 9.73 13.25
CA GLU A 42 -5.07 8.80 14.39
C GLU A 42 -5.04 9.54 15.73
N ASP A 43 -4.10 10.48 15.88
CA ASP A 43 -3.97 11.31 17.08
C ASP A 43 -5.22 12.19 17.27
N SER A 44 -5.70 12.83 16.21
CA SER A 44 -6.93 13.65 16.22
C SER A 44 -8.18 12.83 16.57
N LEU A 45 -8.29 11.61 16.04
CA LEU A 45 -9.38 10.69 16.37
C LEU A 45 -9.32 10.29 17.85
N ALA A 46 -8.13 9.92 18.34
CA ALA A 46 -7.93 9.51 19.72
C ALA A 46 -8.29 10.65 20.70
N GLU A 47 -7.91 11.89 20.39
CA GLU A 47 -8.27 13.07 21.18
C GLU A 47 -9.80 13.30 21.18
N THR A 48 -10.44 13.26 20.02
CA THR A 48 -11.90 13.41 19.89
C THR A 48 -12.65 12.35 20.68
N GLN A 49 -12.19 11.10 20.63
CA GLN A 49 -12.78 9.99 21.37
C GLN A 49 -12.64 10.18 22.89
N ARG A 50 -11.50 10.68 23.37
CA ARG A 50 -11.27 10.98 24.79
C ARG A 50 -12.24 12.06 25.28
N GLN A 51 -12.36 13.16 24.54
CA GLN A 51 -13.28 14.26 24.88
C GLN A 51 -14.75 13.78 24.91
N LEU A 52 -15.15 12.95 23.94
CA LEU A 52 -16.48 12.34 23.91
C LEU A 52 -16.74 11.44 25.13
N ASN A 53 -15.76 10.61 25.51
CA ASN A 53 -15.88 9.72 26.67
C ASN A 53 -15.95 10.52 27.97
N GLU A 54 -15.17 11.59 28.12
CA GLU A 54 -15.21 12.46 29.30
C GLU A 54 -16.57 13.17 29.45
N LEU A 55 -17.13 13.67 28.35
CA LEU A 55 -18.45 14.29 28.32
C LEU A 55 -19.55 13.28 28.66
N GLN A 56 -19.45 12.05 28.16
CA GLN A 56 -20.39 10.97 28.48
C GLN A 56 -20.26 10.48 29.94
N GLN A 57 -19.06 10.38 30.48
CA GLN A 57 -18.84 9.94 31.86
C GLN A 57 -19.31 10.99 32.88
N LYS A 58 -19.19 12.28 32.56
CA LYS A 58 -19.77 13.38 33.38
C LYS A 58 -21.31 13.33 33.41
N LYS A 59 -21.96 12.79 32.38
CA LYS A 59 -23.42 12.58 32.32
C LYS A 59 -23.90 11.50 33.31
N GLU A 60 -23.14 10.41 33.49
CA GLU A 60 -23.57 9.27 34.32
C GLU A 60 -23.56 9.55 35.83
N LYS A 61 -22.67 10.42 36.31
CA LYS A 61 -22.56 10.73 37.75
C LYS A 61 -23.63 11.69 38.30
N GLY A 62 -24.42 12.34 37.43
CA GLY A 62 -25.36 13.40 37.80
C GLY A 62 -26.77 13.18 37.25
N GLN A 63 -27.32 11.99 37.47
CA GLN A 63 -28.46 11.33 36.81
C GLN A 63 -29.85 12.06 36.81
N ARG A 64 -29.93 13.40 36.70
CA ARG A 64 -31.22 14.09 36.53
C ARG A 64 -31.25 15.36 35.70
N PHE A 65 -30.11 15.91 35.26
CA PHE A 65 -30.13 17.03 34.32
C PHE A 65 -29.99 16.50 32.89
N ILE A 66 -31.08 16.64 32.14
CA ILE A 66 -31.12 16.55 30.68
C ILE A 66 -29.94 17.37 30.15
N LEU A 67 -29.08 16.78 29.30
CA LEU A 67 -27.98 17.49 28.62
C LEU A 67 -28.52 18.83 28.10
N SER A 68 -27.81 19.93 28.32
CA SER A 68 -28.24 21.20 27.72
C SER A 68 -28.32 21.01 26.20
N PRO A 69 -29.27 21.66 25.51
CA PRO A 69 -29.37 21.56 24.05
C PRO A 69 -28.03 21.91 23.35
N GLU A 70 -27.23 22.79 23.94
CA GLU A 70 -25.87 23.09 23.51
C GLU A 70 -24.91 21.89 23.63
N GLN A 71 -24.97 21.12 24.72
CA GLN A 71 -24.15 19.92 24.91
C GLN A 71 -24.57 18.78 23.96
N GLN A 72 -25.86 18.64 23.66
CA GLN A 72 -26.34 17.67 22.67
C GLN A 72 -25.84 18.02 21.28
N ALA A 73 -25.94 19.29 20.87
CA ALA A 73 -25.43 19.78 19.60
C ALA A 73 -23.91 19.57 19.47
N ALA A 74 -23.15 19.87 20.53
CA ALA A 74 -21.70 19.62 20.56
C ALA A 74 -21.38 18.12 20.42
N LEU A 75 -22.12 17.23 21.12
CA LEU A 75 -21.92 15.78 21.00
C LEU A 75 -22.18 15.27 19.58
N GLU A 76 -23.23 15.76 18.92
CA GLU A 76 -23.53 15.41 17.53
C GLU A 76 -22.45 15.91 16.58
N GLU A 77 -21.94 17.13 16.77
CA GLU A 77 -20.84 17.68 15.99
C GLU A 77 -19.56 16.85 16.16
N PHE A 78 -19.22 16.45 17.39
CA PHE A 78 -18.08 15.59 17.67
C PHE A 78 -18.22 14.20 17.04
N ARG A 79 -19.41 13.59 17.09
CA ARG A 79 -19.68 12.30 16.41
C ARG A 79 -19.54 12.41 14.89
N LYS A 80 -19.99 13.52 14.29
CA LYS A 80 -19.78 13.79 12.86
C LYS A 80 -18.29 13.94 12.53
N LYS A 81 -17.55 14.71 13.32
CA LYS A 81 -16.09 14.86 13.17
C LYS A 81 -15.37 13.52 13.27
N GLU A 82 -15.72 12.68 14.25
CA GLU A 82 -15.15 11.33 14.41
C GLU A 82 -15.40 10.47 13.16
N ALA A 83 -16.63 10.48 12.63
CA ALA A 83 -16.99 9.75 11.42
C ALA A 83 -16.20 10.25 10.20
N ASP A 84 -16.07 11.56 10.03
CA ASP A 84 -15.32 12.18 8.93
C ASP A 84 -13.83 11.83 9.00
N VAL A 85 -13.23 11.88 10.19
CA VAL A 85 -11.83 11.51 10.40
C VAL A 85 -11.60 10.03 10.10
N LYS A 86 -12.53 9.14 10.50
CA LYS A 86 -12.48 7.71 10.15
C LYS A 86 -12.53 7.47 8.64
N VAL A 87 -13.38 8.20 7.92
CA VAL A 87 -13.46 8.09 6.45
C VAL A 87 -12.16 8.58 5.80
N LYS A 88 -11.63 9.73 6.25
CA LYS A 88 -10.35 10.27 5.77
C LYS A 88 -9.19 9.29 6.01
N LEU A 89 -9.11 8.72 7.21
CA LEU A 89 -8.10 7.73 7.58
C LEU A 89 -8.20 6.47 6.69
N LYS A 90 -9.41 5.97 6.43
CA LYS A 90 -9.62 4.83 5.52
C LYS A 90 -9.21 5.17 4.09
N ALA A 91 -9.51 6.38 3.62
CA ALA A 91 -9.13 6.85 2.28
C ALA A 91 -7.60 6.96 2.14
N GLU A 92 -6.91 7.55 3.11
CA GLU A 92 -5.44 7.68 3.11
C GLU A 92 -4.77 6.31 3.15
N ARG A 93 -5.25 5.38 4.00
CA ARG A 93 -4.76 3.99 4.01
C ARG A 93 -5.00 3.26 2.68
N LYS A 94 -6.09 3.57 1.98
CA LYS A 94 -6.38 3.02 0.65
C LYS A 94 -5.42 3.58 -0.39
N ARG A 95 -5.17 4.89 -0.37
CA ARG A 95 -4.22 5.56 -1.28
C ARG A 95 -2.81 5.00 -1.13
N LEU A 96 -2.31 4.88 0.10
CA LEU A 96 -1.04 4.22 0.40
C LEU A 96 -0.94 2.85 -0.30
N ARG A 97 -1.97 2.02 -0.15
CA ARG A 97 -1.99 0.67 -0.72
C ARG A 97 -2.03 0.70 -2.25
N GLN A 98 -2.87 1.56 -2.83
CA GLN A 98 -2.98 1.72 -4.28
C GLN A 98 -1.67 2.21 -4.90
N ASP A 99 -0.96 3.12 -4.25
CA ASP A 99 0.33 3.62 -4.73
C ASP A 99 1.37 2.50 -4.74
N ILE A 100 1.45 1.71 -3.67
CA ILE A 100 2.32 0.52 -3.58
C ILE A 100 1.97 -0.49 -4.69
N ASP A 101 0.68 -0.84 -4.84
CA ASP A 101 0.22 -1.82 -5.82
C ASP A 101 0.49 -1.34 -7.26
N SER A 102 0.30 -0.04 -7.53
CA SER A 102 0.53 0.55 -8.85
C SER A 102 2.01 0.49 -9.25
N LEU A 103 2.90 0.72 -8.28
CA LEU A 103 4.34 0.66 -8.48
C LEU A 103 4.79 -0.77 -8.77
N GLU A 104 4.29 -1.74 -8.01
CA GLU A 104 4.55 -3.16 -8.23
C GLU A 104 4.02 -3.62 -9.60
N ASN A 105 2.79 -3.23 -9.95
CA ASN A 105 2.19 -3.59 -11.24
C ASN A 105 2.95 -2.99 -12.42
N ARG A 106 3.38 -1.73 -12.36
CA ARG A 106 4.20 -1.11 -13.42
C ARG A 106 5.50 -1.88 -13.64
N LEU A 107 6.19 -2.22 -12.56
CA LEU A 107 7.43 -3.00 -12.61
C LEU A 107 7.21 -4.39 -13.23
N LYS A 108 6.14 -5.08 -12.85
CA LYS A 108 5.75 -6.37 -13.43
C LYS A 108 5.45 -6.25 -14.92
N TRP A 109 4.68 -5.23 -15.33
CA TRP A 109 4.35 -4.99 -16.73
C TRP A 109 5.59 -4.78 -17.59
N PHE A 110 6.52 -3.92 -17.16
CA PHE A 110 7.77 -3.73 -17.88
C PHE A 110 8.59 -5.02 -17.96
N ASN A 111 8.69 -5.78 -16.87
CA ASN A 111 9.46 -7.02 -16.86
C ASN A 111 8.86 -8.10 -17.79
N ILE A 112 7.54 -8.29 -17.73
CA ILE A 112 6.82 -9.31 -18.50
C ILE A 112 6.73 -8.94 -19.98
N ALA A 113 6.42 -7.68 -20.30
CA ALA A 113 6.23 -7.23 -21.68
C ALA A 113 7.54 -6.97 -22.43
N ALA A 114 8.66 -6.72 -21.74
CA ALA A 114 9.94 -6.42 -22.39
C ALA A 114 10.39 -7.52 -23.35
N MET A 115 10.35 -8.79 -22.92
CA MET A 115 10.87 -9.89 -23.74
C MET A 115 10.03 -10.15 -25.00
N PRO A 116 8.68 -10.30 -24.93
CA PRO A 116 7.85 -10.44 -26.12
C PRO A 116 7.98 -9.27 -27.09
N VAL A 117 8.05 -8.03 -26.59
CA VAL A 117 8.23 -6.83 -27.41
C VAL A 117 9.58 -6.87 -28.16
N LEU A 118 10.67 -7.21 -27.46
CA LEU A 118 12.00 -7.33 -28.10
C LEU A 118 12.02 -8.38 -29.21
N VAL A 119 11.42 -9.55 -28.99
CA VAL A 119 11.35 -10.62 -30.01
C VAL A 119 10.51 -10.16 -31.20
N SER A 120 9.35 -9.55 -30.94
CA SER A 120 8.44 -9.09 -31.98
C SER A 120 9.09 -8.02 -32.87
N LEU A 121 9.76 -7.04 -32.25
CA LEU A 121 10.51 -6.01 -32.95
C LEU A 121 11.66 -6.59 -33.78
N SER A 122 12.42 -7.53 -33.20
CA SER A 122 13.53 -8.18 -33.90
C SER A 122 13.05 -8.95 -35.14
N GLY A 123 11.95 -9.68 -35.02
CA GLY A 123 11.32 -10.38 -36.14
C GLY A 123 10.83 -9.43 -37.24
N LEU A 124 10.18 -8.34 -36.86
CA LEU A 124 9.75 -7.28 -37.80
C LEU A 124 10.95 -6.66 -38.52
N CYS A 125 12.00 -6.29 -37.80
CA CYS A 125 13.23 -5.73 -38.38
C CYS A 125 13.86 -6.69 -39.40
N LEU A 126 13.96 -7.98 -39.08
CA LEU A 126 14.48 -8.99 -40.01
C LEU A 126 13.59 -9.15 -41.25
N ALA A 127 12.26 -9.16 -41.08
CA ALA A 127 11.32 -9.25 -42.19
C ALA A 127 11.46 -8.07 -43.16
N PHE A 128 11.54 -6.84 -42.62
CA PHE A 128 11.76 -5.63 -43.43
C PHE A 128 13.12 -5.64 -44.14
N TYR A 129 14.19 -6.06 -43.45
CA TYR A 129 15.52 -6.15 -44.06
C TYR A 129 15.57 -7.18 -45.20
N LYS A 130 14.97 -8.37 -45.02
CA LYS A 130 14.89 -9.38 -46.08
C LYS A 130 14.04 -8.91 -47.25
N ARG A 131 12.90 -8.25 -47.01
CA ARG A 131 12.04 -7.73 -48.08
C ARG A 131 12.77 -6.73 -48.98
N LYS A 132 13.63 -5.87 -48.43
CA LYS A 132 14.45 -4.94 -49.23
C LYS A 132 15.50 -5.66 -50.09
N ARG A 133 16.05 -6.78 -49.62
CA ARG A 133 17.02 -7.59 -50.40
C ARG A 133 16.36 -8.42 -51.50
N THR A 134 15.16 -8.96 -51.26
CA THR A 134 14.45 -9.77 -52.27
C THR A 134 13.77 -8.92 -53.34
N ALA A 135 13.40 -7.67 -53.04
CA ALA A 135 12.84 -6.73 -54.02
C ALA A 135 13.90 -6.15 -55.00
N ALA A 136 15.18 -6.41 -54.78
CA ALA A 136 16.29 -5.97 -55.62
C ALA A 136 16.81 -7.09 -56.55
N LYS A 137 16.01 -8.14 -56.80
CA LYS A 137 16.33 -9.22 -57.74
C LYS A 137 15.18 -9.40 -58.73
#